data_AF-A0A3L8E1D4-F1
#
_entry.id   AF-A0A3L8E1D4-F1
#
_cell.length_a   1.000
_cell.length_b   1.000
_cell.length_c   1.000
_cell.angle_alpha   90.00
_cell.angle_beta   90.00
_cell.angle_gamma   90.00
#
_symmetry.space_group_name_H-M   'P 1'
#
loop_
_entity.id
_entity.type
_entity.pdbx_description
1 polymer ?
#
loop_
_entity_poly.entity_id
_entity_poly.type
_entity_poly.pdbx_seq_one_letter_code
_entity_poly.pdbx_strand_id
1 'polypeptide(L)'
;MKKLLVILFSVVAALADNNIADEQYEVTAPIGRIRGSTLTSRLGKKIYSFRAVRYAEPPTGQRRFQDSHQGNTGRNSSSRLERGLRRDSRRTGLPRNTRTEYKMEDCLRLNVYTTKLPSANDPVKRPVMVFFHPGAFYVFSAQSSTFGPQYLLDKDIVLVTVNYRLASLGFLSTGDSKAPGNLGLKDQVEALRWVQRNIAAFGGDPSSVTGLFHRAIMMSGSVPVEPLPSNQLHLAKKQAELLNCTTDSTDAMLDCLKSKPVENFTSTISNFFEWHGNPLLVWLPVVEPEIHGVERFLSEQPNDLIKQGNFHKVPLIAGITKDEFGGVIVGKNI
;
A
#
# COMPACT_ATOMS: atom_id res chain seq x y z
N MET A 1 44.94 -42.07 -1.71
CA MET A 1 43.68 -41.37 -2.08
C MET A 1 43.28 -40.44 -0.94
N LYS A 2 43.18 -39.15 -1.27
CA LYS A 2 42.57 -38.00 -0.55
C LYS A 2 42.94 -37.77 0.92
N LYS A 3 43.93 -36.88 1.12
CA LYS A 3 44.20 -36.13 2.36
C LYS A 3 42.98 -35.24 2.68
N LEU A 4 42.43 -35.36 3.88
CA LEU A 4 41.40 -34.45 4.41
C LEU A 4 42.11 -33.39 5.26
N LEU A 5 42.25 -32.18 4.72
CA LEU A 5 42.78 -31.02 5.44
C LEU A 5 41.59 -30.29 6.08
N VAL A 6 41.41 -30.45 7.39
CA VAL A 6 40.41 -29.68 8.17
C VAL A 6 41.09 -28.38 8.60
N ILE A 7 40.77 -27.27 7.93
CA ILE A 7 41.18 -25.94 8.35
C ILE A 7 40.15 -25.43 9.36
N LEU A 8 40.50 -25.44 10.64
CA LEU A 8 39.77 -24.75 11.69
C LEU A 8 40.04 -23.24 11.54
N PHE A 9 39.10 -22.49 10.96
CA PHE A 9 39.10 -21.04 11.09
C PHE A 9 38.43 -20.68 12.42
N SER A 10 39.25 -20.44 13.43
CA SER A 10 38.85 -19.75 14.65
C SER A 10 38.42 -18.34 14.28
N VAL A 11 37.11 -18.08 14.17
CA VAL A 11 36.58 -16.71 14.05
C VAL A 11 36.74 -16.05 15.42
N VAL A 12 37.84 -15.33 15.60
CA VAL A 12 37.92 -14.32 16.66
C VAL A 12 37.01 -13.18 16.23
N ALA A 13 35.77 -13.22 16.71
CA ALA A 13 34.89 -12.06 16.66
C ALA A 13 35.47 -11.00 17.61
N ALA A 14 36.31 -10.13 17.07
CA ALA A 14 36.64 -8.88 17.76
C ALA A 14 35.33 -8.09 17.85
N LEU A 15 34.74 -8.06 19.05
CA LEU A 15 33.70 -7.11 19.41
C LEU A 15 34.34 -5.73 19.44
N ALA A 16 34.42 -5.09 18.28
CA ALA A 16 34.54 -3.64 18.24
C ALA A 16 33.17 -3.09 18.64
N ASP A 17 33.00 -2.82 19.94
CA ASP A 17 31.98 -1.90 20.45
C ASP A 17 32.33 -0.50 19.95
N ASN A 18 32.10 -0.28 18.66
CA ASN A 18 31.99 1.06 18.14
C ASN A 18 30.65 1.58 18.64
N ASN A 19 30.70 2.38 19.72
CA ASN A 19 29.69 3.39 20.03
C ASN A 19 29.62 4.38 18.85
N ILE A 20 29.06 3.93 17.72
CA ILE A 20 28.55 4.81 16.69
C ILE A 20 27.35 5.46 17.35
N ALA A 21 27.49 6.72 17.74
CA ALA A 21 26.36 7.59 17.95
C ALA A 21 25.51 7.50 16.68
N ASP A 22 24.47 6.68 16.73
CA ASP A 22 23.62 6.35 15.60
C ASP A 22 23.07 7.69 15.07
N GLU A 23 23.54 8.12 13.90
CA GLU A 23 23.19 9.42 13.33
C GLU A 23 21.66 9.44 13.14
N GLN A 24 20.93 10.04 14.07
CA GLN A 24 19.48 10.01 14.06
C GLN A 24 18.98 11.01 13.01
N TYR A 25 18.62 10.50 11.84
CA TYR A 25 17.96 11.30 10.82
C TYR A 25 16.48 11.46 11.20
N GLU A 26 16.14 12.62 11.75
CA GLU A 26 14.78 12.98 12.15
C GLU A 26 14.26 14.12 11.27
N VAL A 27 12.99 14.03 10.86
CA VAL A 27 12.27 15.08 10.12
C VAL A 27 11.07 15.50 10.95
N THR A 28 10.84 16.82 11.04
CA THR A 28 9.62 17.39 11.61
C THR A 28 8.64 17.68 10.49
N ALA A 29 7.56 16.91 10.41
CA ALA A 29 6.44 17.11 9.48
C ALA A 29 5.20 17.61 10.25
N PRO A 30 4.14 18.10 9.58
CA PRO A 30 2.89 18.47 10.24
C PRO A 30 2.29 17.38 11.13
N ILE A 31 2.49 16.10 10.79
CA ILE A 31 2.02 14.97 11.60
C ILE A 31 2.90 14.68 12.83
N GLY A 32 4.04 15.35 12.97
CA GLY A 32 4.98 15.17 14.07
C GLY A 32 6.39 14.81 13.61
N ARG A 33 7.20 14.34 14.56
CA ARG A 33 8.60 13.97 14.34
C ARG A 33 8.68 12.53 13.86
N ILE A 34 9.44 12.31 12.79
CA ILE A 34 9.56 11.03 12.12
C ILE A 34 11.04 10.67 12.03
N ARG A 35 11.40 9.52 12.60
CA ARG A 35 12.76 8.98 12.52
C ARG A 35 12.93 8.13 11.28
N GLY A 36 14.06 8.32 10.62
CA GLY A 36 14.50 7.55 9.47
C GLY A 36 15.76 6.75 9.74
N SER A 37 16.22 6.10 8.67
CA SER A 37 17.49 5.40 8.55
C SER A 37 18.14 5.80 7.22
N THR A 38 19.33 5.28 6.93
CA THR A 38 19.94 5.40 5.61
C THR A 38 19.90 4.10 4.83
N LEU A 39 19.88 4.25 3.50
CA LEU A 39 20.15 3.21 2.51
C LEU A 39 21.18 3.75 1.52
N THR A 40 21.67 2.89 0.64
CA THR A 40 22.58 3.27 -0.45
C THR A 40 21.90 2.95 -1.78
N SER A 41 21.92 3.90 -2.70
CA SER A 41 21.48 3.70 -4.09
C SER A 41 22.44 2.78 -4.85
N ARG A 42 22.05 2.36 -6.05
CA ARG A 42 22.88 1.53 -6.91
C ARG A 42 24.22 2.21 -7.27
N LEU A 43 24.25 3.53 -7.45
CA LEU A 43 25.48 4.29 -7.75
C LEU A 43 26.17 4.86 -6.50
N GLY A 44 25.87 4.35 -5.30
CA GLY A 44 26.58 4.73 -4.09
C GLY A 44 26.09 6.02 -3.41
N LYS A 45 25.07 6.72 -3.94
CA LYS A 45 24.44 7.86 -3.24
C LYS A 45 23.75 7.40 -1.96
N LYS A 46 23.94 8.16 -0.88
CA LYS A 46 23.19 8.02 0.39
C LYS A 46 21.72 8.39 0.18
N ILE A 47 20.83 7.53 0.67
CA ILE A 47 19.37 7.71 0.66
C ILE A 47 18.91 7.84 2.12
N TYR A 48 18.23 8.93 2.45
CA TYR A 48 17.43 9.04 3.66
C TYR A 48 16.13 8.25 3.46
N SER A 49 15.82 7.36 4.40
CA SER A 49 14.70 6.42 4.32
C SER A 49 13.82 6.53 5.57
N PHE A 50 12.56 6.92 5.38
CA PHE A 50 11.56 7.01 6.43
C PHE A 50 10.51 5.95 6.16
N ARG A 51 10.59 4.83 6.87
CA ARG A 51 9.80 3.64 6.55
C ARG A 51 8.66 3.44 7.54
N ALA A 52 7.57 2.87 7.03
CA ALA A 52 6.36 2.55 7.77
C ALA A 52 5.74 3.76 8.50
N VAL A 53 5.75 4.93 7.86
CA VAL A 53 5.09 6.14 8.35
C VAL A 53 3.58 5.98 8.20
N ARG A 54 2.81 6.27 9.25
CA ARG A 54 1.36 6.10 9.23
C ARG A 54 0.72 7.29 8.50
N TYR A 55 -0.18 6.99 7.56
CA TYR A 55 -0.96 8.05 6.89
C TYR A 55 -2.42 8.12 7.35
N ALA A 56 -2.94 7.02 7.91
CA ALA A 56 -4.29 6.91 8.46
C ALA A 56 -4.32 5.97 9.69
N GLU A 57 -5.39 6.08 10.49
CA GLU A 57 -5.59 5.21 11.66
C GLU A 57 -5.65 3.73 11.27
N PRO A 58 -5.21 2.79 12.15
CA PRO A 58 -5.33 1.37 11.88
C PRO A 58 -6.78 0.96 11.57
N PRO A 59 -7.05 0.27 10.45
CA PRO A 59 -8.39 -0.15 10.08
C PRO A 59 -8.75 -1.47 10.77
N THR A 60 -8.53 -1.57 12.08
CA THR A 60 -8.66 -2.81 12.87
C THR A 60 -9.93 -2.85 13.71
N GLY A 61 -10.38 -4.06 14.06
CA GLY A 61 -11.52 -4.28 14.94
C GLY A 61 -12.78 -3.60 14.41
N GLN A 62 -13.36 -2.68 15.20
CA GLN A 62 -14.58 -1.96 14.79
C GLN A 62 -14.37 -1.04 13.58
N ARG A 63 -13.13 -0.64 13.29
CA ARG A 63 -12.77 0.17 12.12
C ARG A 63 -12.55 -0.66 10.86
N ARG A 64 -12.59 -2.00 10.97
CA ARG A 64 -12.58 -2.86 9.79
C ARG A 64 -13.82 -2.54 8.94
N PHE A 65 -13.59 -2.47 7.63
CA PHE A 65 -14.59 -2.09 6.62
C PHE A 65 -15.11 -0.64 6.71
N GLN A 66 -14.40 0.26 7.41
CA GLN A 66 -14.71 1.69 7.44
C GLN A 66 -13.71 2.51 6.61
N ASP A 67 -14.10 3.72 6.19
CA ASP A 67 -13.21 4.63 5.47
C ASP A 67 -11.98 5.01 6.32
N SER A 68 -10.83 5.09 5.64
CA SER A 68 -9.60 5.57 6.27
C SER A 68 -9.74 7.05 6.60
N HIS A 69 -9.33 7.44 7.80
CA HIS A 69 -9.23 8.83 8.18
C HIS A 69 -7.93 9.08 8.92
N GLN A 70 -7.48 10.33 8.86
CA GLN A 70 -6.41 10.78 9.74
C GLN A 70 -6.89 10.70 11.18
N GLY A 71 -6.03 10.20 12.06
CA GLY A 71 -6.28 10.24 13.49
C GLY A 71 -6.47 11.66 14.00
N ASN A 72 -6.95 11.78 15.24
CA ASN A 72 -6.81 13.02 16.02
C ASN A 72 -5.34 13.27 16.37
N THR A 73 -4.46 13.42 15.37
CA THR A 73 -3.21 14.15 15.51
C THR A 73 -3.55 15.64 15.46
N GLY A 74 -4.27 16.10 16.50
CA GLY A 74 -4.64 17.50 16.63
C GLY A 74 -3.41 18.40 16.67
N ARG A 75 -3.60 19.71 16.47
CA ARG A 75 -2.62 20.80 16.56
C ARG A 75 -1.61 20.75 17.73
N ASN A 76 -1.80 19.87 18.72
CA ASN A 76 -0.96 19.66 19.89
C ASN A 76 -0.11 18.36 19.85
N SER A 77 -0.03 17.65 18.71
CA SER A 77 0.75 16.40 18.59
C SER A 77 2.25 16.60 18.29
N SER A 78 2.79 17.81 18.43
CA SER A 78 4.23 18.10 18.26
C SER A 78 5.14 17.27 19.18
N SER A 79 4.58 16.66 20.24
CA SER A 79 5.28 15.79 21.18
C SER A 79 5.21 14.28 20.84
N ARG A 80 4.28 13.82 19.99
CA ARG A 80 4.14 12.39 19.70
C ARG A 80 5.12 11.98 18.60
N LEU A 81 6.18 11.30 18.99
CA LEU A 81 7.09 10.65 18.05
C LEU A 81 6.34 9.53 17.33
N GLU A 82 5.94 9.76 16.09
CA GLU A 82 5.64 8.65 15.18
C GLU A 82 6.96 7.95 14.90
N ARG A 83 7.17 6.81 15.57
CA ARG A 83 8.34 5.97 15.35
C ARG A 83 8.21 5.34 13.96
N GLY A 84 8.68 6.06 12.94
CA GLY A 84 9.10 5.47 11.68
C GLY A 84 9.94 4.24 12.00
N LEU A 85 9.57 3.09 11.43
CA LEU A 85 10.23 1.85 11.76
C LEU A 85 11.60 1.83 11.07
N ARG A 86 12.61 1.25 11.74
CA ARG A 86 13.92 0.94 11.11
C ARG A 86 13.80 -0.09 9.97
N ARG A 87 12.60 -0.61 9.71
CA ARG A 87 12.29 -1.61 8.68
C ARG A 87 10.96 -1.27 8.06
N ASP A 88 10.68 -1.82 6.89
CA ASP A 88 9.36 -1.66 6.28
C ASP A 88 8.26 -2.22 7.18
N SER A 89 7.02 -1.80 6.93
CA SER A 89 5.86 -2.46 7.51
C SER A 89 5.81 -3.92 7.06
N ARG A 90 5.21 -4.78 7.89
CA ARG A 90 4.96 -6.18 7.53
C ARG A 90 4.04 -6.27 6.31
N ARG A 91 4.14 -7.40 5.59
CA ARG A 91 3.37 -7.64 4.35
C ARG A 91 1.87 -7.69 4.64
N THR A 92 1.09 -7.18 3.69
CA THR A 92 -0.33 -7.45 3.55
C THR A 92 -0.56 -8.40 2.39
N GLY A 93 -1.63 -9.19 2.43
CA GLY A 93 -2.03 -10.09 1.34
C GLY A 93 -1.66 -11.57 1.51
N LEU A 94 -1.73 -12.32 0.40
CA LEU A 94 -1.55 -13.78 0.39
C LEU A 94 -0.13 -14.20 0.80
N PRO A 95 0.01 -15.25 1.63
CA PRO A 95 1.33 -15.82 1.93
C PRO A 95 1.88 -16.57 0.71
N ARG A 96 3.16 -16.33 0.38
CA ARG A 96 3.82 -16.90 -0.81
C ARG A 96 4.65 -18.18 -0.52
N ASN A 97 4.30 -18.92 0.54
CA ASN A 97 5.06 -20.02 1.18
C ASN A 97 6.17 -19.58 2.14
N THR A 98 5.88 -19.66 3.45
CA THR A 98 6.75 -20.06 4.59
C THR A 98 6.09 -19.62 5.90
N ARG A 99 6.36 -20.38 6.98
CA ARG A 99 5.83 -20.16 8.33
C ARG A 99 6.11 -18.72 8.81
N THR A 100 5.09 -18.08 9.39
CA THR A 100 5.20 -16.91 10.29
C THR A 100 5.70 -15.57 9.72
N GLU A 101 5.25 -15.13 8.54
CA GLU A 101 5.21 -13.67 8.26
C GLU A 101 3.86 -13.10 8.75
N TYR A 102 3.88 -12.47 9.93
CA TYR A 102 2.71 -11.88 10.58
C TYR A 102 1.97 -10.90 9.66
N LYS A 103 0.77 -11.31 9.24
CA LYS A 103 -0.17 -10.55 8.43
C LYS A 103 -0.73 -9.43 9.30
N MET A 104 -0.52 -8.17 8.90
CA MET A 104 -1.01 -7.02 9.69
C MET A 104 -2.21 -6.38 9.01
N GLU A 105 -3.32 -6.33 9.72
CA GLU A 105 -4.46 -5.47 9.36
C GLU A 105 -4.09 -3.98 9.52
N ASP A 106 -3.23 -3.66 10.48
CA ASP A 106 -2.62 -2.34 10.65
C ASP A 106 -1.56 -2.08 9.56
N CYS A 107 -2.05 -1.72 8.37
CA CYS A 107 -1.27 -1.64 7.16
C CYS A 107 -1.24 -0.27 6.48
N LEU A 108 -2.04 0.71 6.93
CA LEU A 108 -2.14 2.05 6.32
C LEU A 108 -0.90 2.91 6.59
N ARG A 109 0.19 2.51 5.92
CA ARG A 109 1.53 3.06 6.05
C ARG A 109 2.17 3.24 4.69
N LEU A 110 3.08 4.20 4.62
CA LEU A 110 3.90 4.49 3.47
C LEU A 110 5.38 4.62 3.85
N ASN A 111 6.24 4.65 2.85
CA ASN A 111 7.65 4.93 3.01
C ASN A 111 8.01 6.17 2.18
N VAL A 112 8.93 6.99 2.67
CA VAL A 112 9.47 8.17 1.96
C VAL A 112 10.98 8.02 1.82
N TYR A 113 11.48 8.20 0.60
CA TYR A 113 12.90 8.12 0.27
C TYR A 113 13.36 9.37 -0.47
N THR A 114 14.51 9.93 -0.08
CA THR A 114 15.13 11.09 -0.73
C THR A 114 16.64 11.04 -0.54
N THR A 115 17.40 11.66 -1.43
CA THR A 115 18.86 11.82 -1.27
C THR A 115 19.28 13.13 -0.59
N LYS A 116 18.33 14.04 -0.32
CA LYS A 116 18.61 15.34 0.31
C LYS A 116 17.40 15.81 1.13
N LEU A 117 17.64 16.19 2.37
CA LEU A 117 16.66 16.80 3.26
C LEU A 117 16.75 18.32 3.20
N PRO A 118 15.62 19.04 3.36
CA PRO A 118 15.64 20.51 3.40
C PRO A 118 16.31 21.00 4.70
N SER A 119 16.94 22.16 4.63
CA SER A 119 17.46 22.89 5.80
C SER A 119 17.08 24.37 5.73
N ALA A 120 17.26 25.11 6.82
CA ALA A 120 16.92 26.53 6.88
C ALA A 120 17.60 27.37 5.77
N ASN A 121 18.80 26.98 5.34
CA ASN A 121 19.59 27.68 4.33
C ASN A 121 19.52 27.02 2.95
N ASP A 122 18.82 25.90 2.81
CA ASP A 122 18.76 25.10 1.58
C ASP A 122 17.36 24.45 1.45
N PRO A 123 16.36 25.22 0.99
CA PRO A 123 15.02 24.72 0.78
C PRO A 123 15.01 23.79 -0.46
N VAL A 124 15.00 22.49 -0.21
CA VAL A 124 14.95 21.47 -1.27
C VAL A 124 13.52 21.30 -1.77
N LYS A 125 13.33 21.40 -3.09
CA LYS A 125 12.06 21.12 -3.77
C LYS A 125 12.31 20.17 -4.93
N ARG A 126 11.94 18.91 -4.77
CA ARG A 126 12.15 17.86 -5.77
C ARG A 126 10.82 17.30 -6.28
N PRO A 127 10.76 16.84 -7.54
CA PRO A 127 9.62 16.09 -8.04
C PRO A 127 9.30 14.91 -7.11
N VAL A 128 8.01 14.71 -6.85
CA VAL A 128 7.50 13.64 -5.99
C VAL A 128 6.91 12.54 -6.87
N MET A 129 7.38 11.31 -6.68
CA MET A 129 6.84 10.12 -7.31
C MET A 129 6.15 9.27 -6.25
N VAL A 130 4.83 9.08 -6.37
CA VAL A 130 4.06 8.19 -5.50
C VAL A 130 3.81 6.88 -6.25
N PHE A 131 4.18 5.76 -5.64
CA PHE A 131 4.07 4.43 -6.21
C PHE A 131 3.12 3.57 -5.38
N PHE A 132 2.05 3.12 -6.03
CA PHE A 132 1.14 2.10 -5.53
C PHE A 132 1.55 0.76 -6.10
N HIS A 133 1.80 -0.22 -5.23
CA HIS A 133 2.25 -1.53 -5.69
C HIS A 133 1.16 -2.24 -6.51
N PRO A 134 1.52 -3.07 -7.51
CA PRO A 134 0.59 -3.91 -8.24
C PRO A 134 0.16 -5.10 -7.38
N GLY A 135 -0.39 -6.14 -8.00
CA GLY A 135 -0.75 -7.38 -7.30
C GLY A 135 -2.25 -7.65 -7.29
N ALA A 136 -2.97 -7.16 -8.32
CA ALA A 136 -4.37 -7.51 -8.55
C ALA A 136 -5.31 -7.20 -7.37
N PHE A 137 -4.91 -6.28 -6.49
CA PHE A 137 -5.57 -6.00 -5.20
C PHE A 137 -5.50 -7.12 -4.14
N TYR A 138 -4.64 -8.15 -4.29
CA TYR A 138 -4.52 -9.27 -3.34
C TYR A 138 -3.18 -9.41 -2.65
N VAL A 139 -2.11 -8.98 -3.32
CA VAL A 139 -0.75 -9.32 -2.94
C VAL A 139 0.18 -8.13 -3.04
N PHE A 140 1.42 -8.37 -2.62
CA PHE A 140 2.48 -7.38 -2.51
C PHE A 140 2.25 -6.35 -1.40
N SER A 141 3.23 -5.48 -1.25
CA SER A 141 3.27 -4.40 -0.27
C SER A 141 4.31 -3.39 -0.74
N ALA A 142 4.36 -2.23 -0.10
CA ALA A 142 5.35 -1.18 -0.30
C ALA A 142 6.75 -1.51 0.24
N GLN A 143 7.05 -2.77 0.56
CA GLN A 143 8.35 -3.17 1.11
C GLN A 143 9.50 -2.82 0.17
N SER A 144 10.54 -2.19 0.72
CA SER A 144 11.77 -1.81 0.02
C SER A 144 12.57 -3.00 -0.50
N SER A 145 12.32 -4.21 0.00
CA SER A 145 12.90 -5.44 -0.54
C SER A 145 12.30 -5.85 -1.89
N THR A 146 11.08 -5.39 -2.20
CA THR A 146 10.37 -5.71 -3.45
C THR A 146 10.30 -4.49 -4.37
N PHE A 147 9.96 -3.32 -3.85
CA PHE A 147 9.86 -2.06 -4.58
C PHE A 147 10.75 -1.00 -3.93
N GLY A 148 12.05 -1.28 -3.88
CA GLY A 148 13.03 -0.44 -3.21
C GLY A 148 13.45 0.80 -4.02
N PRO A 149 14.06 1.78 -3.33
CA PRO A 149 14.42 3.07 -3.94
C PRO A 149 15.74 3.03 -4.75
N GLN A 150 16.50 1.94 -4.71
CA GLN A 150 17.93 1.94 -5.04
C GLN A 150 18.24 2.41 -6.45
N TYR A 151 17.36 2.13 -7.42
CA TYR A 151 17.52 2.55 -8.82
C TYR A 151 16.99 3.98 -9.05
N LEU A 152 15.79 4.28 -8.54
CA LEU A 152 15.14 5.57 -8.79
C LEU A 152 15.86 6.73 -8.10
N LEU A 153 16.47 6.49 -6.93
CA LEU A 153 17.15 7.52 -6.14
C LEU A 153 18.59 7.79 -6.61
N ASP A 154 19.01 7.18 -7.74
CA ASP A 154 20.10 7.73 -8.53
C ASP A 154 19.69 9.10 -9.16
N LYS A 155 18.38 9.36 -9.29
CA LYS A 155 17.79 10.65 -9.72
C LYS A 155 17.37 11.51 -8.52
N ASP A 156 17.31 12.82 -8.74
CA ASP A 156 16.96 13.81 -7.70
C ASP A 156 15.44 13.95 -7.53
N ILE A 157 14.81 12.90 -7.02
CA ILE A 157 13.37 12.85 -6.71
C ILE A 157 13.12 12.53 -5.23
N VAL A 158 11.88 12.72 -4.79
CA VAL A 158 11.35 12.07 -3.59
C VAL A 158 10.45 10.91 -4.03
N LEU A 159 10.75 9.69 -3.59
CA LEU A 159 9.92 8.51 -3.84
C LEU A 159 9.07 8.20 -2.61
N VAL A 160 7.78 8.01 -2.83
CA VAL A 160 6.84 7.53 -1.82
C VAL A 160 6.29 6.18 -2.26
N THR A 161 6.39 5.14 -1.43
CA THR A 161 5.76 3.83 -1.69
C THR A 161 4.65 3.59 -0.67
N VAL A 162 3.48 3.13 -1.12
CA VAL A 162 2.25 3.13 -0.30
C VAL A 162 1.65 1.73 -0.18
N ASN A 163 1.31 1.31 1.04
CA ASN A 163 0.40 0.19 1.27
C ASN A 163 -1.04 0.69 1.34
N TYR A 164 -1.97 -0.14 0.89
CA TYR A 164 -3.41 0.06 0.98
C TYR A 164 -4.08 -1.28 1.31
N ARG A 165 -5.35 -1.27 1.75
CA ARG A 165 -6.07 -2.52 2.03
C ARG A 165 -6.27 -3.36 0.77
N LEU A 166 -6.20 -4.68 0.94
CA LEU A 166 -6.25 -5.68 -0.13
C LEU A 166 -7.40 -6.67 0.10
N ALA A 167 -7.80 -7.36 -0.96
CA ALA A 167 -8.82 -8.41 -0.99
C ALA A 167 -10.11 -7.97 -0.29
N SER A 168 -10.78 -8.87 0.43
CA SER A 168 -12.03 -8.58 1.14
C SER A 168 -11.88 -7.42 2.15
N LEU A 169 -10.72 -7.22 2.76
CA LEU A 169 -10.50 -6.11 3.70
C LEU A 169 -10.51 -4.73 3.03
N GLY A 170 -10.16 -4.65 1.74
CA GLY A 170 -10.12 -3.40 0.97
C GLY A 170 -11.25 -3.23 -0.05
N PHE A 171 -11.90 -4.31 -0.46
CA PHE A 171 -12.78 -4.30 -1.64
C PHE A 171 -14.12 -4.98 -1.41
N LEU A 172 -14.44 -5.41 -0.18
CA LEU A 172 -15.79 -5.88 0.15
C LEU A 172 -16.81 -4.74 -0.03
N SER A 173 -17.91 -5.05 -0.71
CA SER A 173 -19.03 -4.14 -0.91
C SER A 173 -20.36 -4.88 -0.74
N THR A 174 -21.22 -4.37 0.13
CA THR A 174 -22.61 -4.83 0.33
C THR A 174 -23.63 -4.03 -0.48
N GLY A 175 -23.21 -2.91 -1.09
CA GLY A 175 -24.10 -2.02 -1.84
C GLY A 175 -25.00 -1.14 -0.96
N ASP A 176 -24.69 -1.05 0.33
CA ASP A 176 -25.38 -0.19 1.30
C ASP A 176 -24.39 0.71 2.05
N SER A 177 -24.91 1.52 2.97
CA SER A 177 -24.10 2.46 3.76
C SER A 177 -23.10 1.80 4.71
N LYS A 178 -23.16 0.48 4.90
CA LYS A 178 -22.33 -0.23 5.89
C LYS A 178 -21.01 -0.70 5.28
N ALA A 179 -21.02 -1.08 4.01
CA ALA A 179 -19.82 -1.33 3.22
C ALA A 179 -20.07 -0.92 1.75
N PRO A 180 -19.95 0.39 1.41
CA PRO A 180 -20.19 0.88 0.06
C PRO A 180 -19.19 0.31 -0.95
N GLY A 181 -17.94 0.07 -0.54
CA GLY A 181 -16.89 -0.53 -1.34
C GLY A 181 -15.66 0.36 -1.48
N ASN A 182 -14.71 -0.06 -2.32
CA ASN A 182 -13.53 0.71 -2.73
C ASN A 182 -12.61 1.22 -1.60
N LEU A 183 -12.66 0.62 -0.41
CA LEU A 183 -11.87 1.07 0.75
C LEU A 183 -10.36 1.11 0.46
N GLY A 184 -9.84 0.12 -0.29
CA GLY A 184 -8.44 0.10 -0.72
C GLY A 184 -8.08 1.23 -1.68
N LEU A 185 -9.03 1.74 -2.48
CA LEU A 185 -8.82 2.91 -3.33
C LEU A 185 -8.95 4.22 -2.54
N LYS A 186 -9.88 4.28 -1.59
CA LYS A 186 -10.00 5.40 -0.64
C LYS A 186 -8.76 5.54 0.25
N ASP A 187 -8.13 4.43 0.62
CA ASP A 187 -6.83 4.42 1.29
C ASP A 187 -5.74 5.12 0.44
N GLN A 188 -5.73 4.87 -0.87
CA GLN A 188 -4.79 5.52 -1.79
C GLN A 188 -5.04 7.03 -1.88
N VAL A 189 -6.31 7.46 -1.89
CA VAL A 189 -6.68 8.87 -1.82
C VAL A 189 -6.17 9.50 -0.52
N GLU A 190 -6.37 8.84 0.63
CA GLU A 190 -5.88 9.37 1.91
C GLU A 190 -4.35 9.42 1.98
N ALA A 191 -3.65 8.46 1.37
CA ALA A 191 -2.20 8.52 1.24
C ALA A 191 -1.75 9.71 0.38
N LEU A 192 -2.43 10.01 -0.73
CA LEU A 192 -2.12 11.19 -1.55
C LEU A 192 -2.38 12.50 -0.79
N ARG A 193 -3.48 12.57 -0.04
CA ARG A 193 -3.78 13.69 0.87
C ARG A 193 -2.67 13.85 1.92
N TRP A 194 -2.17 12.74 2.48
CA TRP A 194 -1.02 12.78 3.39
C TRP A 194 0.24 13.30 2.71
N VAL A 195 0.55 12.85 1.48
CA VAL A 195 1.72 13.33 0.73
C VAL A 195 1.63 14.83 0.50
N GLN A 196 0.47 15.32 0.04
CA GLN A 196 0.24 16.75 -0.20
C GLN A 196 0.53 17.60 1.05
N ARG A 197 0.13 17.13 2.24
CA ARG A 197 0.36 17.84 3.50
C ARG A 197 1.79 17.77 4.02
N ASN A 198 2.51 16.67 3.78
CA ASN A 198 3.73 16.36 4.52
C ASN A 198 5.02 16.37 3.69
N ILE A 199 4.95 16.24 2.37
CA ILE A 199 6.13 15.91 1.54
C ILE A 199 7.20 17.01 1.52
N ALA A 200 6.81 18.26 1.78
CA ALA A 200 7.74 19.39 1.91
C ALA A 200 8.82 19.14 2.98
N ALA A 201 8.45 18.49 4.09
CA ALA A 201 9.39 18.18 5.17
C ALA A 201 10.51 17.20 4.74
N PHE A 202 10.26 16.45 3.66
CA PHE A 202 11.20 15.50 3.08
C PHE A 202 11.91 16.04 1.82
N GLY A 203 11.74 17.33 1.52
CA GLY A 203 12.35 18.00 0.36
C GLY A 203 11.58 17.79 -0.95
N GLY A 204 10.36 17.27 -0.89
CA GLY A 204 9.48 17.18 -2.05
C GLY A 204 8.78 18.50 -2.31
N ASP A 205 8.49 18.79 -3.58
CA ASP A 205 7.71 19.95 -3.98
C ASP A 205 6.21 19.66 -3.88
N PRO A 206 5.45 20.33 -2.99
CA PRO A 206 4.00 20.14 -2.88
C PRO A 206 3.24 20.53 -4.15
N SER A 207 3.81 21.40 -4.99
CA SER A 207 3.20 21.73 -6.30
C SER A 207 3.31 20.57 -7.29
N SER A 208 4.20 19.59 -7.05
CA SER A 208 4.22 18.35 -7.83
C SER A 208 3.02 17.43 -7.55
N VAL A 209 2.20 17.76 -6.55
CA VAL A 209 1.00 17.03 -6.12
C VAL A 209 -0.21 17.97 -5.96
N THR A 210 -0.30 19.05 -6.76
CA THR A 210 -1.45 19.97 -6.75
C THR A 210 -2.77 19.23 -6.97
N GLY A 211 -3.78 19.52 -6.15
CA GLY A 211 -4.99 18.71 -6.05
C GLY A 211 -4.68 17.41 -5.29
N LEU A 212 -4.04 16.45 -5.98
CA LEU A 212 -3.46 15.22 -5.40
C LEU A 212 -2.27 14.69 -6.25
N PHE A 213 -2.25 14.99 -7.55
CA PHE A 213 -1.20 14.62 -8.51
C PHE A 213 -1.36 15.48 -9.78
N HIS A 214 -0.28 15.68 -10.55
CA HIS A 214 -0.33 16.46 -11.80
C HIS A 214 0.06 15.68 -13.07
N ARG A 215 0.51 14.43 -12.92
CA ARG A 215 1.02 13.53 -13.97
C ARG A 215 0.81 12.09 -13.52
N ALA A 216 0.65 11.15 -14.45
CA ALA A 216 0.47 9.73 -14.16
C ALA A 216 1.35 8.83 -15.05
N ILE A 217 1.69 7.65 -14.52
CA ILE A 217 2.33 6.57 -15.28
C ILE A 217 1.48 5.31 -15.10
N MET A 218 1.03 4.72 -16.19
CA MET A 218 0.27 3.47 -16.22
C MET A 218 1.12 2.37 -16.84
N MET A 219 1.51 1.39 -16.02
CA MET A 219 2.38 0.28 -16.43
C MET A 219 1.55 -1.00 -16.51
N SER A 220 1.28 -1.48 -17.73
CA SER A 220 0.56 -2.73 -18.00
C SER A 220 -0.80 -2.85 -17.30
N GLY A 221 -1.55 -1.75 -17.23
CA GLY A 221 -2.86 -1.72 -16.59
C GLY A 221 -3.70 -0.54 -17.01
N SER A 222 -5.02 -0.73 -17.02
CA SER A 222 -6.03 0.31 -17.28
C SER A 222 -7.35 -0.07 -16.60
N VAL A 223 -8.31 0.85 -16.59
CA VAL A 223 -9.68 0.52 -16.17
C VAL A 223 -10.27 -0.53 -17.12
N PRO A 224 -11.04 -1.52 -16.62
CA PRO A 224 -11.57 -2.58 -17.46
C PRO A 224 -12.59 -2.04 -18.46
N VAL A 225 -12.64 -2.69 -19.64
CA VAL A 225 -13.66 -2.42 -20.66
C VAL A 225 -15.02 -2.98 -20.22
N GLU A 226 -15.01 -4.09 -19.48
CA GLU A 226 -16.23 -4.66 -18.91
C GLU A 226 -16.79 -3.78 -17.79
N PRO A 227 -18.13 -3.67 -17.67
CA PRO A 227 -18.76 -2.91 -16.61
C PRO A 227 -18.34 -3.42 -15.22
N LEU A 228 -18.01 -2.49 -14.34
CA LEU A 228 -17.76 -2.81 -12.93
C LEU A 228 -19.09 -3.10 -12.23
N PRO A 229 -19.12 -4.03 -11.27
CA PRO A 229 -20.33 -4.30 -10.50
C PRO A 229 -20.71 -3.12 -9.61
N SER A 230 -21.99 -2.96 -9.28
CA SER A 230 -22.47 -1.93 -8.33
C SER A 230 -22.32 -2.33 -6.86
N ASN A 231 -22.20 -3.63 -6.60
CA ASN A 231 -21.90 -4.20 -5.29
C ASN A 231 -21.32 -5.61 -5.45
N GLN A 232 -20.86 -6.20 -4.36
CA GLN A 232 -20.34 -7.56 -4.31
C GLN A 232 -20.97 -8.37 -3.17
N LEU A 233 -22.28 -8.20 -2.93
CA LEU A 233 -22.97 -8.81 -1.78
C LEU A 233 -22.86 -10.34 -1.76
N HIS A 234 -22.90 -10.98 -2.93
CA HIS A 234 -22.73 -12.44 -3.04
C HIS A 234 -21.33 -12.90 -2.57
N LEU A 235 -20.27 -12.14 -2.87
CA LEU A 235 -18.93 -12.41 -2.36
C LEU A 235 -18.80 -12.10 -0.87
N ALA A 236 -19.46 -11.05 -0.40
CA ALA A 236 -19.51 -10.72 1.02
C ALA A 236 -20.18 -11.84 1.83
N LYS A 237 -21.30 -12.39 1.34
CA LYS A 237 -21.97 -13.55 1.94
C LYS A 237 -21.08 -14.79 1.92
N LYS A 238 -20.42 -15.09 0.79
CA LYS A 238 -19.45 -16.19 0.71
C LYS A 238 -18.30 -16.01 1.72
N GLN A 239 -17.77 -14.81 1.89
CA GLN A 239 -16.75 -14.51 2.91
C GLN A 239 -17.26 -14.78 4.32
N ALA A 240 -18.51 -14.40 4.62
CA ALA A 240 -19.15 -14.62 5.91
C ALA A 240 -19.37 -16.10 6.19
N GLU A 241 -19.89 -16.85 5.22
CA GLU A 241 -20.08 -18.30 5.31
C GLU A 241 -18.75 -19.02 5.57
N LEU A 242 -17.69 -18.69 4.82
CA LEU A 242 -16.34 -19.25 5.01
C LEU A 242 -15.75 -18.96 6.40
N LEU A 243 -16.24 -17.93 7.08
CA LEU A 243 -15.80 -17.53 8.42
C LEU A 243 -16.81 -17.88 9.51
N ASN A 244 -17.85 -18.66 9.20
CA ASN A 244 -18.94 -19.01 10.11
C ASN A 244 -19.57 -17.75 10.71
N CYS A 245 -20.02 -16.85 9.83
CA CYS A 245 -20.81 -15.66 10.16
C CYS A 245 -22.21 -15.76 9.55
N THR A 246 -23.20 -15.12 10.20
CA THR A 246 -24.55 -14.97 9.65
C THR A 246 -24.54 -14.16 8.35
N THR A 247 -25.48 -14.47 7.47
CA THR A 247 -25.77 -13.75 6.22
C THR A 247 -27.20 -13.17 6.19
N ASP A 248 -27.88 -13.17 7.35
CA ASP A 248 -29.30 -12.77 7.49
C ASP A 248 -29.52 -11.28 7.19
N SER A 249 -28.58 -10.44 7.63
CA SER A 249 -28.55 -9.00 7.35
C SER A 249 -27.12 -8.51 7.16
N THR A 250 -26.94 -7.40 6.44
CA THR A 250 -25.61 -6.82 6.19
C THR A 250 -24.95 -6.34 7.47
N ASP A 251 -25.73 -5.77 8.40
CA ASP A 251 -25.25 -5.34 9.72
C ASP A 251 -24.72 -6.51 10.55
N ALA A 252 -25.54 -7.55 10.77
CA ALA A 252 -25.12 -8.70 11.58
C ALA A 252 -23.95 -9.45 10.94
N MET A 253 -23.93 -9.53 9.61
CA MET A 253 -22.83 -10.11 8.84
C MET A 253 -21.52 -9.33 9.06
N LEU A 254 -21.54 -8.01 8.89
CA LEU A 254 -20.35 -7.17 9.05
C LEU A 254 -19.86 -7.12 10.50
N ASP A 255 -20.75 -7.09 11.48
CA ASP A 255 -20.37 -7.12 12.89
C ASP A 255 -19.73 -8.46 13.28
N CYS A 256 -20.26 -9.58 12.78
CA CYS A 256 -19.59 -10.85 12.91
C CYS A 256 -18.21 -10.85 12.23
N LEU A 257 -18.11 -10.35 10.99
CA LEU A 257 -16.84 -10.29 10.26
C LEU A 257 -15.79 -9.42 10.96
N LYS A 258 -16.17 -8.28 11.57
CA LYS A 258 -15.28 -7.44 12.38
C LYS A 258 -14.71 -8.18 13.60
N SER A 259 -15.44 -9.13 14.17
CA SER A 259 -14.97 -9.91 15.33
C SER A 259 -13.91 -10.96 14.98
N LYS A 260 -13.77 -11.34 13.70
CA LYS A 260 -12.87 -12.43 13.29
C LYS A 260 -11.39 -11.97 13.29
N PRO A 261 -10.43 -12.85 13.61
CA PRO A 261 -9.01 -12.58 13.39
C PRO A 261 -8.70 -12.29 11.91
N VAL A 262 -7.78 -11.38 11.62
CA VAL A 262 -7.40 -11.01 10.24
C VAL A 262 -6.81 -12.20 9.48
N GLU A 263 -6.15 -13.10 10.20
CA GLU A 263 -5.54 -14.32 9.66
C GLU A 263 -6.57 -15.17 8.94
N ASN A 264 -7.82 -15.20 9.42
CA ASN A 264 -8.88 -16.01 8.83
C ASN A 264 -9.33 -15.48 7.46
N PHE A 265 -9.28 -14.17 7.24
CA PHE A 265 -9.57 -13.59 5.91
C PHE A 265 -8.53 -14.06 4.90
N THR A 266 -7.26 -13.98 5.28
CA THR A 266 -6.18 -14.38 4.37
C THR A 266 -6.12 -15.88 4.09
N SER A 267 -6.60 -16.74 5.01
CA SER A 267 -6.66 -18.18 4.79
C SER A 267 -7.85 -18.61 3.94
N THR A 268 -8.88 -17.78 3.80
CA THR A 268 -10.08 -18.09 3.02
C THR A 268 -10.02 -17.58 1.58
N ILE A 269 -9.04 -16.73 1.22
CA ILE A 269 -8.90 -16.17 -0.13
C ILE A 269 -8.83 -17.28 -1.21
N SER A 270 -8.12 -18.39 -0.95
CA SER A 270 -8.02 -19.49 -1.92
C SER A 270 -9.37 -20.13 -2.26
N ASN A 271 -10.35 -20.08 -1.34
CA ASN A 271 -11.69 -20.65 -1.53
C ASN A 271 -12.59 -19.80 -2.44
N PHE A 272 -12.12 -18.61 -2.85
CA PHE A 272 -12.83 -17.79 -3.83
C PHE A 272 -12.53 -18.16 -5.27
N PHE A 273 -11.41 -18.86 -5.53
CA PHE A 273 -11.04 -19.29 -6.87
C PHE A 273 -11.63 -20.68 -7.16
N GLU A 274 -12.23 -20.84 -8.34
CA GLU A 274 -12.83 -22.10 -8.80
C GLU A 274 -11.79 -23.04 -9.38
N TRP A 275 -10.84 -22.51 -10.17
CA TRP A 275 -9.81 -23.29 -10.86
C TRP A 275 -8.45 -22.61 -10.78
N HIS A 276 -7.52 -23.13 -9.96
CA HIS A 276 -6.10 -22.74 -9.92
C HIS A 276 -5.81 -21.25 -10.25
N GLY A 277 -6.50 -20.32 -9.56
CA GLY A 277 -6.35 -18.87 -9.76
C GLY A 277 -7.36 -18.19 -10.70
N ASN A 278 -8.42 -18.89 -11.14
CA ASN A 278 -9.55 -18.35 -11.91
C ASN A 278 -10.79 -18.21 -10.99
N PRO A 279 -11.53 -17.08 -11.02
CA PRO A 279 -11.26 -15.84 -11.75
C PRO A 279 -9.99 -15.15 -11.26
N LEU A 280 -9.22 -14.55 -12.19
CA LEU A 280 -7.96 -13.85 -11.87
C LEU A 280 -8.18 -12.71 -10.85
N LEU A 281 -9.37 -12.10 -10.88
CA LEU A 281 -9.83 -11.07 -9.96
C LEU A 281 -11.19 -11.50 -9.40
N VAL A 282 -11.30 -11.66 -8.08
CA VAL A 282 -12.57 -11.94 -7.39
C VAL A 282 -13.18 -10.64 -6.87
N TRP A 283 -12.39 -9.86 -6.14
CA TRP A 283 -12.74 -8.60 -5.50
C TRP A 283 -12.31 -7.48 -6.44
N LEU A 284 -13.30 -6.82 -7.02
CA LEU A 284 -13.11 -5.73 -7.96
C LEU A 284 -13.44 -4.38 -7.29
N PRO A 285 -12.97 -3.27 -7.86
CA PRO A 285 -13.62 -1.98 -7.63
C PRO A 285 -15.11 -2.05 -8.02
N VAL A 286 -15.94 -1.28 -7.32
CA VAL A 286 -17.39 -1.19 -7.58
C VAL A 286 -17.80 0.22 -7.96
N VAL A 287 -18.87 0.37 -8.72
CA VAL A 287 -19.57 1.67 -8.83
C VAL A 287 -20.39 1.86 -7.56
N GLU A 288 -20.01 2.82 -6.74
CA GLU A 288 -20.60 3.02 -5.41
C GLU A 288 -21.99 3.65 -5.49
N PRO A 289 -22.97 3.13 -4.73
CA PRO A 289 -24.29 3.72 -4.65
C PRO A 289 -24.24 5.11 -3.99
N GLU A 290 -25.15 5.99 -4.39
CA GLU A 290 -25.28 7.29 -3.74
C GLU A 290 -25.88 7.13 -2.35
N ILE A 291 -25.08 7.48 -1.33
CA ILE A 291 -25.46 7.39 0.08
C ILE A 291 -25.17 8.74 0.72
N HIS A 292 -26.17 9.32 1.37
CA HIS A 292 -26.04 10.63 2.01
C HIS A 292 -24.91 10.64 3.04
N GLY A 293 -23.96 11.57 2.89
CA GLY A 293 -22.83 11.76 3.80
C GLY A 293 -21.66 10.79 3.61
N VAL A 294 -21.69 9.93 2.59
CA VAL A 294 -20.59 9.01 2.26
C VAL A 294 -19.89 9.47 0.98
N GLU A 295 -18.58 9.73 1.07
CA GLU A 295 -17.76 10.07 -0.10
C GLU A 295 -17.59 8.83 -0.99
N ARG A 296 -17.92 8.97 -2.28
CA ARG A 296 -17.72 7.92 -3.30
C ARG A 296 -16.37 8.09 -3.96
N PHE A 297 -15.62 7.01 -4.12
CA PHE A 297 -14.45 6.97 -4.98
C PHE A 297 -14.85 6.87 -6.45
N LEU A 298 -15.79 5.95 -6.77
CA LEU A 298 -16.27 5.76 -8.14
C LEU A 298 -17.78 5.93 -8.20
N SER A 299 -18.24 7.03 -8.78
CA SER A 299 -19.66 7.39 -8.85
C SER A 299 -20.42 6.74 -10.00
N GLU A 300 -19.72 6.41 -11.10
CA GLU A 300 -20.26 5.93 -12.37
C GLU A 300 -19.27 4.96 -13.02
N GLN A 301 -19.69 4.29 -14.10
CA GLN A 301 -18.80 3.40 -14.85
C GLN A 301 -17.60 4.17 -15.41
N PRO A 302 -16.36 3.66 -15.28
CA PRO A 302 -15.17 4.37 -15.76
C PRO A 302 -15.22 4.68 -17.27
N ASN A 303 -15.79 3.78 -18.07
CA ASN A 303 -15.94 3.98 -19.51
C ASN A 303 -16.88 5.14 -19.85
N ASP A 304 -17.92 5.34 -19.06
CA ASP A 304 -18.86 6.44 -19.26
C ASP A 304 -18.22 7.78 -18.85
N LEU A 305 -17.54 7.81 -17.70
CA LEU A 305 -16.75 8.97 -17.27
C LEU A 305 -15.69 9.38 -18.30
N ILE A 306 -15.01 8.42 -18.91
CA ILE A 306 -14.02 8.66 -19.96
C ILE A 306 -14.68 9.23 -21.22
N LYS A 307 -15.78 8.61 -21.70
CA LYS A 307 -16.51 9.09 -22.90
C LYS A 307 -17.08 10.49 -22.73
N GLN A 308 -17.55 10.82 -21.53
CA GLN A 308 -18.06 12.14 -21.18
C GLN A 308 -16.94 13.18 -20.98
N GLY A 309 -15.68 12.74 -20.88
CA GLY A 309 -14.55 13.61 -20.53
C GLY A 309 -14.54 14.05 -19.07
N ASN A 310 -15.30 13.36 -18.21
CA ASN A 310 -15.44 13.64 -16.78
C ASN A 310 -14.35 12.94 -15.97
N PHE A 311 -13.11 13.36 -16.19
CA PHE A 311 -11.95 12.90 -15.43
C PHE A 311 -10.86 13.98 -15.41
N HIS A 312 -9.90 13.86 -14.50
CA HIS A 312 -8.79 14.81 -14.41
C HIS A 312 -7.80 14.61 -15.57
N LYS A 313 -7.66 15.64 -16.41
CA LYS A 313 -6.78 15.61 -17.58
C LYS A 313 -5.36 15.99 -17.19
N VAL A 314 -4.49 14.99 -17.06
CA VAL A 314 -3.05 15.16 -16.76
C VAL A 314 -2.20 14.47 -17.82
N PRO A 315 -0.94 14.90 -18.04
CA PRO A 315 -0.01 14.14 -18.88
C PRO A 315 0.17 12.72 -18.35
N LEU A 316 0.04 11.75 -19.26
CA LEU A 316 0.07 10.33 -18.98
C LEU A 316 1.14 9.65 -19.83
N ILE A 317 1.97 8.82 -19.18
CA ILE A 317 2.76 7.79 -19.86
C ILE A 317 2.04 6.47 -19.65
N ALA A 318 1.63 5.80 -20.71
CA ALA A 318 1.04 4.47 -20.65
C ALA A 318 1.85 3.50 -21.51
N GLY A 319 2.00 2.26 -21.06
CA GLY A 319 2.70 1.23 -21.80
C GLY A 319 2.28 -0.17 -21.39
N ILE A 320 2.49 -1.11 -22.31
CA ILE A 320 2.33 -2.56 -22.13
C ILE A 320 3.62 -3.25 -22.55
N THR A 321 3.83 -4.47 -22.08
CA THR A 321 4.90 -5.32 -22.62
C THR A 321 4.44 -6.00 -23.91
N LYS A 322 5.39 -6.43 -24.75
CA LYS A 322 5.09 -7.05 -26.06
C LYS A 322 4.27 -8.34 -25.90
N ASP A 323 4.62 -9.15 -24.91
CA ASP A 323 4.08 -10.49 -24.68
C ASP A 323 3.40 -10.57 -23.30
N GLU A 324 2.47 -9.65 -23.03
CA GLU A 324 1.64 -9.69 -21.81
C GLU A 324 1.03 -11.09 -21.63
N PHE A 325 1.03 -11.58 -20.39
CA PHE A 325 0.59 -12.93 -20.03
C PHE A 325 1.36 -14.11 -20.68
N GLY A 326 2.42 -13.86 -21.47
CA GLY A 326 3.20 -14.93 -22.11
C GLY A 326 3.83 -15.92 -21.11
N GLY A 327 4.18 -15.46 -19.91
CA GLY A 327 4.69 -16.31 -18.82
C GLY A 327 3.64 -17.14 -18.08
N VAL A 328 2.34 -16.89 -18.28
CA VAL A 328 1.24 -17.63 -17.63
C VAL A 328 0.94 -18.96 -18.34
N ILE A 329 1.44 -19.15 -19.58
CA ILE A 329 1.19 -20.34 -20.40
C ILE A 329 2.18 -21.50 -20.14
N VAL A 330 3.21 -21.33 -19.30
CA VAL A 330 4.15 -22.43 -18.98
C VAL A 330 3.62 -23.32 -17.85
N GLY A 331 2.56 -24.06 -18.16
CA GLY A 331 1.87 -24.96 -17.24
C GLY A 331 0.95 -25.97 -17.93
N LYS A 332 1.31 -26.40 -19.15
CA LYS A 332 0.74 -27.60 -19.78
C LYS A 332 1.86 -28.33 -20.49
N ASN A 333 2.51 -29.26 -19.78
CA ASN A 333 3.01 -30.44 -20.46
C ASN A 333 1.83 -31.42 -20.53
N ILE A 334 1.51 -31.77 -21.78
CA ILE A 334 0.60 -32.82 -22.22
C ILE A 334 1.05 -34.16 -21.66
#